data_AF-A0A7T4MSX2-F1
#
_entry.id   AF-A0A7T4MSX2-F1
#
_cell.length_a   1.000
_cell.length_b   1.000
_cell.length_c   1.000
_cell.angle_alpha   90.00
_cell.angle_beta   90.00
_cell.angle_gamma   90.00
#
_symmetry.space_group_name_H-M   'P 1'
#
loop_
_entity.id
_entity.type
_entity.pdbx_description
1 polymer ?
#
loop_
_entity_poly.entity_id
_entity_poly.type
_entity_poly.pdbx_seq_one_letter_code
_entity_poly.pdbx_strand_id
1 'polypeptide(L)'
;MTAAGRFWRLSFRWSGTASRSEYWWATVHVGLLCGAASLPSALARRAERIRAQQRDAAGEDLVFNGAVGEAVTREQDELLRSDPAAVRRWKEARPRAVQLRDDLPNLLQILVGIPSLNLHVRRLRDAGYSARTMLWSIVPVAGPLLVMIRCSRRPAR
;
A
#
# COMPACT_ATOMS: atom_id res chain seq x y z
N MET A 1 3.59 -24.12 19.09
CA MET A 1 3.81 -22.72 18.65
C MET A 1 2.93 -22.44 17.43
N THR A 2 2.21 -21.33 17.43
CA THR A 2 1.36 -20.91 16.28
C THR A 2 2.21 -20.46 15.09
N ALA A 3 1.65 -20.52 13.88
CA ALA A 3 2.33 -20.09 12.65
C ALA A 3 2.77 -18.62 12.72
N ALA A 4 1.93 -17.73 13.28
CA ALA A 4 2.25 -16.31 13.48
C ALA A 4 3.46 -16.10 14.42
N GLY A 5 3.52 -16.81 15.55
CA GLY A 5 4.67 -16.70 16.47
C GLY A 5 5.98 -17.21 15.85
N ARG A 6 5.89 -18.23 15.00
CA ARG A 6 7.06 -18.75 14.25
C ARG A 6 7.49 -17.80 13.14
N PHE A 7 6.55 -17.14 12.45
CA PHE A 7 6.81 -16.14 11.43
C PHE A 7 7.65 -14.97 11.97
N TRP A 8 7.22 -14.37 13.08
CA TRP A 8 7.95 -13.25 13.70
C TRP A 8 9.33 -13.67 14.20
N ARG A 9 9.46 -14.84 14.84
CA ARG A 9 10.75 -15.32 15.34
C ARG A 9 11.77 -15.59 14.24
N LEU A 10 11.32 -16.09 13.08
CA LEU A 10 12.20 -16.47 11.98
C LEU A 10 12.37 -15.36 10.93
N SER A 11 11.80 -14.17 11.17
CA SER A 11 11.77 -13.05 10.22
C SER A 11 13.14 -12.67 9.65
N PHE A 12 14.20 -12.71 10.46
CA PHE A 12 15.57 -12.39 10.03
C PHE A 12 16.50 -13.60 9.91
N ARG A 13 15.96 -14.83 10.06
CA ARG A 13 16.72 -16.07 9.87
C ARG A 13 16.46 -16.61 8.47
N TRP A 14 17.36 -16.32 7.53
CA TRP A 14 17.24 -16.67 6.12
C TRP A 14 17.57 -18.14 5.79
N SER A 15 17.55 -19.03 6.78
CA SER A 15 17.87 -20.45 6.65
C SER A 15 16.70 -21.34 7.03
N GLY A 16 16.75 -22.60 6.59
CA GLY A 16 15.74 -23.61 6.88
C GLY A 16 14.58 -23.65 5.89
N THR A 17 13.58 -24.45 6.24
CA THR A 17 12.39 -24.75 5.44
C THR A 17 11.12 -24.28 6.15
N ALA A 18 10.03 -24.13 5.40
CA ALA A 18 8.71 -23.80 5.93
C ALA A 18 7.69 -24.81 5.40
N SER A 19 6.91 -25.40 6.29
CA SER A 19 5.86 -26.34 5.89
C SER A 19 4.74 -25.62 5.12
N ARG A 20 3.92 -26.38 4.37
CA ARG A 20 2.78 -25.82 3.61
C ARG A 20 1.79 -25.09 4.52
N SER A 21 1.49 -25.67 5.69
CA SER A 21 0.58 -25.05 6.66
C SER A 21 1.18 -23.81 7.30
N GLU A 22 2.48 -23.81 7.64
CA GLU A 22 3.19 -22.62 8.14
C GLU A 22 3.11 -21.48 7.12
N TYR A 23 3.34 -21.79 5.84
CA TYR A 23 3.31 -20.82 4.75
C TYR A 23 1.93 -20.18 4.57
N TRP A 24 0.87 -20.99 4.46
CA TRP A 24 -0.47 -20.46 4.19
C TRP A 24 -1.04 -19.70 5.38
N TRP A 25 -0.87 -20.22 6.60
CA TRP A 25 -1.35 -19.50 7.79
C TRP A 25 -0.63 -18.18 8.02
N ALA A 26 0.69 -18.13 7.77
CA ALA A 26 1.42 -16.87 7.84
C ALA A 26 1.00 -15.90 6.72
N THR A 27 0.78 -16.39 5.50
CA THR A 27 0.28 -15.56 4.38
C THR A 27 -1.09 -14.95 4.71
N VAL A 28 -2.02 -15.74 5.23
CA VAL A 28 -3.35 -15.25 5.66
C VAL A 28 -3.21 -14.23 6.80
N HIS A 29 -2.37 -14.52 7.80
CA HIS A 29 -2.14 -13.60 8.92
C HIS A 29 -1.60 -12.24 8.43
N VAL A 30 -0.64 -12.23 7.51
CA VAL A 30 -0.11 -11.02 6.88
C VAL A 30 -1.19 -10.28 6.10
N GLY A 31 -1.97 -10.99 5.28
CA GLY A 31 -3.06 -10.40 4.50
C GLY A 31 -4.12 -9.74 5.39
N LEU A 32 -4.53 -10.42 6.46
CA LEU A 32 -5.47 -9.88 7.44
C LEU A 32 -4.90 -8.67 8.18
N LEU A 33 -3.64 -8.73 8.62
CA LEU A 33 -2.98 -7.63 9.33
C LEU A 33 -2.89 -6.37 8.46
N CYS A 34 -2.41 -6.50 7.22
CA CYS A 34 -2.29 -5.39 6.29
C CYS A 34 -3.67 -4.85 5.84
N GLY A 35 -4.63 -5.76 5.59
CA GLY A 35 -6.00 -5.41 5.23
C GLY A 35 -6.69 -4.61 6.34
N ALA A 36 -6.65 -5.14 7.57
CA ALA A 36 -7.25 -4.48 8.74
C ALA A 36 -6.61 -3.11 9.01
N ALA A 37 -5.27 -3.00 8.89
CA ALA A 37 -4.57 -1.73 9.05
C ALA A 37 -4.98 -0.65 8.03
N SER A 38 -5.44 -1.06 6.85
CA SER A 38 -5.85 -0.14 5.78
C SER A 38 -7.30 0.36 5.92
N LEU A 39 -8.11 -0.33 6.72
CA LEU A 39 -9.54 -0.02 6.87
C LEU A 39 -9.80 1.39 7.44
N PRO A 40 -9.14 1.85 8.51
CA PRO A 40 -9.45 3.16 9.10
C PRO A 40 -9.25 4.31 8.10
N SER A 41 -8.13 4.32 7.38
CA SER A 41 -7.80 5.37 6.41
C SER A 41 -8.70 5.27 5.17
N ALA A 42 -9.06 4.06 4.73
CA ALA A 42 -10.00 3.87 3.62
C ALA A 42 -11.43 4.33 3.96
N LEU A 43 -11.91 3.99 5.16
CA LEU A 43 -13.23 4.38 5.65
C LEU A 43 -13.31 5.89 5.90
N ALA A 44 -12.27 6.49 6.48
CA ALA A 44 -12.18 7.94 6.66
C ALA A 44 -12.31 8.68 5.33
N ARG A 45 -11.51 8.28 4.32
CA ARG A 45 -11.57 8.89 2.97
C ARG A 45 -12.93 8.69 2.30
N ARG A 46 -13.57 7.52 2.49
CA ARG A 46 -14.93 7.29 1.96
C ARG A 46 -15.98 8.16 2.66
N ALA A 47 -15.91 8.27 3.98
CA ALA A 47 -16.84 9.08 4.77
C ALA A 47 -16.71 10.56 4.39
N GLU A 48 -15.49 11.07 4.23
CA GLU A 48 -15.24 12.45 3.81
C GLU A 48 -15.75 12.73 2.41
N ARG A 49 -15.58 11.80 1.47
CA ARG A 49 -16.15 11.93 0.13
C ARG A 49 -17.68 12.04 0.14
N ILE A 50 -18.35 11.21 0.93
CA ILE A 50 -19.81 11.24 1.07
C ILE A 50 -20.25 12.57 1.71
N ARG A 51 -19.57 13.02 2.76
CA ARG A 51 -19.86 14.30 3.43
C ARG A 51 -19.66 15.49 2.49
N ALA A 52 -18.59 15.47 1.69
CA ALA A 52 -18.34 16.51 0.68
C ALA A 52 -19.50 16.59 -0.32
N GLN A 53 -19.92 15.44 -0.85
CA GLN A 53 -21.03 15.37 -1.80
C GLN A 53 -22.35 15.84 -1.20
N GLN A 54 -22.62 15.52 0.07
CA GLN A 54 -23.82 16.00 0.77
C GLN A 54 -23.82 17.51 1.00
N ARG A 55 -22.65 18.08 1.29
CA ARG A 55 -22.49 19.52 1.52
C ARG A 55 -22.55 20.33 0.22
N ASP A 56 -21.98 19.82 -0.87
CA ASP A 56 -22.16 20.37 -2.22
C ASP A 56 -23.63 20.40 -2.61
N ALA A 57 -24.36 19.30 -2.36
CA ALA A 57 -25.81 19.25 -2.58
C ALA A 57 -26.60 20.23 -1.67
N ALA A 58 -26.06 20.61 -0.51
CA ALA A 58 -26.64 21.61 0.39
C ALA A 58 -26.28 23.06 -0.02
N GLY A 59 -25.50 23.24 -1.09
CA GLY A 59 -25.08 24.54 -1.61
C GLY A 59 -23.75 25.06 -1.06
N GLU A 60 -23.01 24.27 -0.28
CA GLU A 60 -21.63 24.62 0.11
C GLU A 60 -20.67 24.30 -1.05
N ASP A 61 -19.76 25.21 -1.41
CA ASP A 61 -18.85 25.02 -2.54
C ASP A 61 -17.65 24.10 -2.22
N LEU A 62 -17.94 22.87 -1.78
CA LEU A 62 -16.97 21.88 -1.31
C LEU A 62 -16.85 20.69 -2.27
N VAL A 63 -15.61 20.31 -2.59
CA VAL A 63 -15.29 19.16 -3.44
C VAL A 63 -14.28 18.26 -2.74
N PHE A 64 -14.43 16.94 -2.92
CA PHE A 64 -13.46 15.98 -2.41
C PHE A 64 -12.18 15.99 -3.26
N ASN A 65 -11.06 16.39 -2.66
CA ASN A 65 -9.75 16.33 -3.30
C ASN A 65 -9.06 14.99 -3.01
N GLY A 66 -8.74 14.23 -4.05
CA GLY A 66 -8.11 12.91 -3.91
C GLY A 66 -6.64 12.92 -3.50
N ALA A 67 -5.91 14.01 -3.73
CA ALA A 67 -4.48 14.11 -3.42
C ALA A 67 -4.23 14.33 -1.92
N VAL A 68 -5.10 15.10 -1.29
CA VAL A 68 -5.14 15.32 0.16
C VAL A 68 -6.00 14.28 0.85
N GLY A 69 -7.07 13.82 0.19
CA GLY A 69 -8.03 12.87 0.71
C GLY A 69 -9.11 13.50 1.58
N GLU A 70 -9.35 14.81 1.44
CA GLU A 70 -10.23 15.64 2.28
C GLU A 70 -11.21 16.46 1.41
N ALA A 71 -12.29 16.95 2.04
CA ALA A 71 -13.20 17.91 1.44
C ALA A 71 -12.60 19.32 1.54
N VAL A 72 -12.45 20.00 0.41
CA VAL A 72 -11.85 21.34 0.30
C VAL A 72 -12.77 22.23 -0.54
N THR A 73 -12.61 23.55 -0.46
CA THR A 73 -13.38 24.44 -1.34
C THR A 73 -12.94 24.29 -2.81
N ARG A 74 -13.78 24.67 -3.79
CA ARG A 74 -13.37 24.61 -5.21
C ARG A 74 -12.13 25.44 -5.51
N GLU A 75 -12.02 26.62 -4.92
CA GLU A 75 -10.84 27.48 -5.04
C GLU A 75 -9.58 26.78 -4.51
N GLN A 76 -9.67 26.13 -3.34
CA GLN A 76 -8.56 25.36 -2.77
C GLN A 76 -8.21 24.15 -3.63
N ASP A 77 -9.20 23.45 -4.17
CA ASP A 77 -8.99 22.32 -5.07
C ASP A 77 -8.24 22.75 -6.34
N GLU A 78 -8.56 23.91 -6.91
CA GLU A 78 -7.87 24.48 -8.06
C GLU A 78 -6.40 24.84 -7.72
N LEU A 79 -6.16 25.42 -6.55
CA LEU A 79 -4.81 25.68 -6.06
C LEU A 79 -4.00 24.38 -5.86
N LEU A 80 -4.63 23.35 -5.27
CA LEU A 80 -3.99 22.06 -5.03
C LEU A 80 -3.70 21.28 -6.32
N ARG A 81 -4.50 21.47 -7.37
CA ARG A 81 -4.27 20.89 -8.70
C ARG A 81 -3.17 21.61 -9.48
N SER A 82 -3.05 22.93 -9.31
CA SER A 82 -2.07 23.75 -10.02
C SER A 82 -0.67 23.70 -9.38
N ASP A 83 -0.57 23.66 -8.04
CA ASP A 83 0.70 23.65 -7.31
C ASP A 83 0.92 22.34 -6.50
N PRO A 84 1.85 21.45 -6.92
CA PRO A 84 2.22 20.27 -6.15
C PRO A 84 2.84 20.59 -4.77
N ALA A 85 3.45 21.77 -4.60
CA ALA A 85 3.99 22.19 -3.30
C ALA A 85 2.88 22.57 -2.32
N ALA A 86 1.73 23.07 -2.79
CA ALA A 86 0.55 23.31 -1.96
C ALA A 86 0.06 22.00 -1.33
N VAL A 87 0.04 20.89 -2.07
CA VAL A 87 -0.33 19.56 -1.54
C VAL A 87 0.61 19.12 -0.42
N ARG A 88 1.93 19.34 -0.56
CA ARG A 88 2.91 18.98 0.48
C ARG A 88 2.69 19.81 1.74
N ARG A 89 2.61 21.14 1.59
CA ARG A 89 2.35 22.07 2.70
C ARG A 89 1.05 21.72 3.43
N TRP A 90 0.01 21.36 2.68
CA TRP A 90 -1.26 20.92 3.27
C TRP A 90 -1.08 19.67 4.12
N LYS A 91 -0.38 18.65 3.59
CA LYS A 91 -0.12 17.39 4.32
C LYS A 91 0.71 17.62 5.58
N GLU A 92 1.68 18.53 5.53
CA GLU A 92 2.53 18.92 6.66
C GLU A 92 1.77 19.69 7.73
N ALA A 93 0.76 20.48 7.35
CA ALA A 93 -0.09 21.22 8.28
C ALA A 93 -1.12 20.34 9.02
N ARG A 94 -1.29 19.07 8.62
CA ARG A 94 -2.31 18.19 9.21
C ARG A 94 -1.98 17.79 10.65
N PRO A 95 -3.01 17.53 11.48
CA PRO A 95 -2.79 16.96 12.80
C PRO A 95 -1.99 15.66 12.71
N ARG A 96 -0.98 15.49 13.58
CA ARG A 96 -0.12 14.30 13.61
C ARG A 96 -0.92 12.99 13.71
N ALA A 97 -2.06 12.99 14.41
CA ALA A 97 -2.93 11.83 14.52
C ALA A 97 -3.53 11.39 13.17
N VAL A 98 -3.92 12.36 12.33
CA VAL A 98 -4.46 12.11 10.97
C VAL A 98 -3.35 11.57 10.06
N GLN A 99 -2.17 12.18 10.12
CA GLN A 99 -1.02 11.73 9.37
C GLN A 99 -0.62 10.30 9.75
N LEU A 100 -0.52 10.01 11.05
CA LEU A 100 -0.19 8.67 11.55
C LEU A 100 -1.22 7.62 11.10
N ARG A 101 -2.53 7.93 11.16
CA ARG A 101 -3.59 7.04 10.67
C ARG A 101 -3.41 6.69 9.18
N ASP A 102 -3.03 7.67 8.38
CA ASP A 102 -2.87 7.48 6.93
C ASP A 102 -1.55 6.76 6.60
N ASP A 103 -0.49 6.97 7.40
CA ASP A 103 0.84 6.40 7.20
C ASP A 103 1.01 5.00 7.82
N LEU A 104 0.26 4.68 8.88
CA LEU A 104 0.30 3.40 9.59
C LEU A 104 0.23 2.17 8.66
N PRO A 105 -0.71 2.06 7.69
CA PRO A 105 -0.74 0.91 6.80
C PRO A 105 0.51 0.79 5.93
N ASN A 106 1.14 1.90 5.54
CA ASN A 106 2.38 1.88 4.75
C ASN A 106 3.56 1.39 5.59
N LEU A 107 3.67 1.88 6.83
CA LEU A 107 4.72 1.45 7.76
C LEU A 107 4.61 -0.04 8.10
N LEU A 108 3.38 -0.53 8.32
CA LEU A 108 3.14 -1.96 8.59
C LEU A 108 3.48 -2.84 7.40
N GLN A 109 3.18 -2.41 6.16
CA GLN A 109 3.57 -3.16 4.96
C GLN A 109 5.09 -3.30 4.84
N ILE A 110 5.85 -2.24 5.14
CA ILE A 110 7.31 -2.29 5.14
C ILE A 110 7.81 -3.27 6.21
N LEU A 111 7.27 -3.16 7.43
CA LEU A 111 7.66 -4.00 8.57
C LEU A 111 7.41 -5.50 8.28
N VAL A 112 6.29 -5.83 7.65
CA VAL A 112 5.87 -7.20 7.36
C VAL A 112 6.49 -7.73 6.06
N GLY A 113 6.97 -6.84 5.18
CA GLY A 113 7.56 -7.18 3.89
C GLY A 113 8.78 -8.10 4.01
N ILE A 114 9.78 -7.72 4.81
CA ILE A 114 11.01 -8.52 4.99
C ILE A 114 10.71 -9.92 5.54
N PRO A 115 9.93 -10.08 6.63
CA PRO A 115 9.48 -11.40 7.11
C PRO A 115 8.78 -12.25 6.05
N SER A 116 7.93 -11.63 5.22
CA SER A 116 7.16 -12.30 4.16
C SER A 116 8.06 -12.81 3.02
N LEU A 117 9.09 -12.02 2.66
CA LEU A 117 10.11 -12.43 1.70
C LEU A 117 10.90 -13.64 2.22
N ASN A 118 11.32 -13.60 3.49
CA ASN A 118 12.02 -14.72 4.11
C ASN A 118 11.17 -16.00 4.10
N LEU A 119 9.88 -15.91 4.47
CA LEU A 119 8.96 -17.04 4.42
C LEU A 119 8.86 -17.65 3.01
N HIS A 120 8.77 -16.82 1.97
CA HIS A 120 8.78 -17.28 0.57
C HIS A 120 10.07 -18.02 0.21
N VAL A 121 11.23 -17.46 0.58
CA VAL A 121 12.54 -18.09 0.34
C VAL A 121 12.61 -19.47 1.01
N ARG A 122 12.19 -19.58 2.26
CA ARG A 122 12.17 -20.86 3.00
C ARG A 122 11.22 -21.87 2.37
N ARG A 123 10.05 -21.41 1.87
CA ARG A 123 9.08 -22.27 1.19
C ARG A 123 9.59 -22.77 -0.16
N LEU A 124 10.27 -21.93 -0.93
CA LEU A 124 10.90 -22.31 -2.20
C LEU A 124 11.98 -23.37 -1.99
N ARG A 125 12.83 -23.19 -0.98
CA ARG A 125 13.87 -24.17 -0.63
C ARG A 125 13.28 -25.50 -0.18
N ASP A 126 12.20 -25.48 0.58
CA ASP A 126 11.46 -26.69 0.97
C ASP A 126 10.90 -27.45 -0.24
N ALA A 127 10.52 -26.74 -1.30
CA ALA A 127 10.07 -27.34 -2.57
C ALA A 127 11.23 -27.75 -3.50
N GLY A 128 12.48 -27.69 -3.04
CA GLY A 128 13.67 -28.02 -3.84
C GLY A 128 14.12 -26.92 -4.81
N TYR A 129 13.49 -25.74 -4.77
CA TYR A 129 13.85 -24.62 -5.64
C TYR A 129 14.84 -23.66 -4.98
N SER A 130 15.66 -23.03 -5.81
CA SER A 130 16.55 -21.97 -5.35
C SER A 130 15.76 -20.69 -4.99
N ALA A 131 16.28 -19.88 -4.06
CA ALA A 131 15.69 -18.59 -3.71
C ALA A 131 15.59 -17.63 -4.91
N ARG A 132 16.50 -17.76 -5.89
CA ARG A 132 16.51 -16.97 -7.13
C ARG A 132 15.26 -17.18 -7.97
N THR A 133 14.56 -18.31 -7.79
CA THR A 133 13.28 -18.55 -8.46
C THR A 133 12.25 -17.47 -8.11
N MET A 134 12.40 -16.77 -6.99
CA MET A 134 11.56 -15.64 -6.62
C MET A 134 11.66 -14.44 -7.60
N LEU A 135 12.73 -14.34 -8.39
CA LEU A 135 12.86 -13.28 -9.40
C LEU A 135 11.88 -13.44 -10.56
N TRP A 136 11.34 -14.65 -10.79
CA TRP A 136 10.29 -14.88 -11.78
C TRP A 136 9.01 -14.08 -11.46
N SER A 137 8.79 -13.73 -10.20
CA SER A 137 7.69 -12.87 -9.77
C SER A 137 7.76 -11.45 -10.35
N ILE A 138 8.93 -11.01 -10.83
CA ILE A 138 9.14 -9.68 -11.45
C ILE A 138 8.61 -9.66 -12.89
N VAL A 139 8.69 -10.79 -13.60
CA VAL A 139 8.29 -10.92 -15.01
C VAL A 139 6.87 -10.40 -15.30
N PRO A 140 5.82 -10.78 -14.54
CA PRO A 140 4.46 -10.29 -14.79
C PRO A 140 4.28 -8.79 -14.50
N VAL A 141 5.22 -8.14 -13.81
CA VAL A 141 5.16 -6.71 -13.50
C VAL A 141 5.99 -5.89 -14.50
N ALA A 142 7.23 -6.31 -14.76
CA ALA A 142 8.14 -5.59 -15.64
C ALA A 142 7.70 -5.64 -17.12
N GLY A 143 7.16 -6.77 -17.58
CA GLY A 143 6.73 -6.95 -18.97
C GLY A 143 5.69 -5.90 -19.42
N PRO A 144 4.52 -5.80 -18.75
CA PRO A 144 3.50 -4.81 -19.08
C PRO A 144 4.00 -3.37 -18.97
N LEU A 145 4.82 -3.05 -17.96
CA LEU A 145 5.41 -1.71 -17.81
C LEU A 145 6.31 -1.35 -19.00
N LEU A 146 7.15 -2.27 -19.45
CA LEU A 146 8.00 -2.04 -20.63
C LEU A 146 7.18 -1.83 -21.90
N VAL A 147 6.11 -2.60 -22.10
CA VAL A 147 5.18 -2.41 -23.22
C VAL A 147 4.53 -1.03 -23.14
N MET A 148 4.00 -0.65 -21.97
CA MET A 148 3.36 0.65 -21.77
C MET A 148 4.33 1.81 -22.03
N ILE A 149 5.58 1.71 -21.55
CA ILE A 149 6.64 2.70 -21.82
C ILE A 149 6.96 2.76 -23.32
N ARG A 150 7.01 1.62 -23.99
CA ARG A 150 7.31 1.58 -25.42
C ARG A 150 6.16 2.14 -26.26
N CYS A 151 4.91 1.94 -25.83
CA CYS A 151 3.74 2.57 -26.42
C CYS A 151 3.64 4.08 -26.14
N SER A 152 4.18 4.56 -25.01
CA SER A 152 4.15 5.99 -24.68
C SER A 152 5.24 6.81 -25.39
N ARG A 153 6.33 6.17 -25.83
CA ARG A 153 7.37 6.85 -26.62
C ARG A 153 6.87 7.08 -28.05
N ARG A 154 6.83 8.36 -28.47
CA ARG A 154 6.55 8.72 -29.87
C ARG A 154 7.64 8.13 -30.78
N PRO A 155 7.28 7.62 -31.98
CA PRO A 155 8.28 7.15 -32.92
C PRO A 155 9.21 8.30 -33.27
N ALA A 156 10.52 8.13 -33.02
CA ALA A 156 11.54 8.99 -33.59
C ALA A 156 11.46 8.81 -35.11
N ARG A 157 11.00 9.84 -35.82
CA ARG A 157 11.11 9.94 -37.27
C ARG A 157 12.55 10.23 -37.65
#